data_AF-A0A960D906-F1
#
_entry.id   AF-A0A960D906-F1
#
_cell.length_a   1.000
_cell.length_b   1.000
_cell.length_c   1.000
_cell.angle_alpha   90.00
_cell.angle_beta   90.00
_cell.angle_gamma   90.00
#
_symmetry.space_group_name_H-M   'P 1'
#
loop_
_entity.id
_entity.type
_entity.pdbx_description
1 polymer ?
#
loop_
_entity_poly.entity_id
_entity_poly.type
_entity_poly.pdbx_seq_one_letter_code
_entity_poly.pdbx_strand_id
1 'polypeptide(L)'
;MSTPDQQAGFDQQRDVVDPGAAHARDDAVGQAHAAGPHAAHADATTNGESLFGGTDLAGLKARWDDVQAAFVDDPRQCVQKADHLVSDVVERLTSGFAQARTQLEEQWSRGQEASTEELRVAIKRYREFFQRLLSV
;
A
#
# COMPACT_ATOMS: atom_id res chain seq x y z
N MET A 1 7.10 -55.74 7.33
CA MET A 1 8.16 -56.03 8.33
C MET A 1 8.53 -54.68 8.94
N SER A 2 7.76 -54.11 9.87
CA SER A 2 7.46 -54.53 11.26
C SER A 2 8.69 -54.45 12.18
N THR A 3 8.72 -53.34 12.96
CA THR A 3 9.16 -53.06 14.36
C THR A 3 10.13 -54.03 15.08
N PRO A 4 10.95 -53.59 16.08
CA PRO A 4 10.49 -52.87 17.29
C PRO A 4 11.49 -51.83 17.88
N ASP A 5 11.01 -50.83 18.63
CA ASP A 5 11.01 -50.72 20.11
C ASP A 5 12.38 -50.39 20.74
N GLN A 6 12.49 -49.20 21.30
CA GLN A 6 13.29 -49.00 22.51
C GLN A 6 12.68 -47.86 23.35
N GLN A 7 11.79 -48.24 24.26
CA GLN A 7 11.49 -47.48 25.47
C GLN A 7 12.64 -47.62 26.48
N ALA A 8 13.03 -46.52 27.11
CA ALA A 8 13.61 -46.44 28.44
C ALA A 8 13.16 -45.07 29.00
N GLY A 9 12.34 -44.93 30.03
CA GLY A 9 12.29 -45.73 31.25
C GLY A 9 13.25 -45.13 32.27
N PHE A 10 12.92 -43.95 32.83
CA PHE A 10 13.46 -43.55 34.12
C PHE A 10 12.35 -42.98 35.00
N ASP A 11 12.06 -43.82 35.98
CA ASP A 11 11.28 -43.63 37.17
C ASP A 11 11.95 -42.60 38.09
N GLN A 12 11.19 -41.60 38.56
CA GLN A 12 11.47 -41.01 39.86
C GLN A 12 10.17 -40.45 40.45
N GLN A 13 9.43 -41.34 41.09
CA GLN A 13 8.38 -41.01 42.05
C GLN A 13 9.03 -40.69 43.42
N ARG A 14 8.64 -39.58 44.08
CA ARG A 14 8.43 -39.48 45.53
C ARG A 14 7.79 -38.15 45.96
N ASP A 15 6.46 -38.17 45.98
CA ASP A 15 5.57 -37.93 47.13
C ASP A 15 5.96 -36.93 48.27
N VAL A 16 5.10 -35.91 48.43
CA VAL A 16 4.41 -35.47 49.70
C VAL A 16 5.22 -34.63 50.73
N VAL A 17 4.75 -33.52 51.33
CA VAL A 17 3.43 -32.85 51.46
C VAL A 17 3.57 -31.35 51.90
N ASP A 18 2.53 -30.56 51.56
CA ASP A 18 2.16 -29.16 51.94
C ASP A 18 2.05 -28.97 53.51
N PRO A 19 1.92 -27.78 54.18
CA PRO A 19 1.15 -26.62 53.70
C PRO A 19 1.47 -25.18 54.16
N GLY A 20 0.88 -24.24 53.43
CA GLY A 20 0.07 -23.17 54.02
C GLY A 20 0.74 -21.84 54.38
N ALA A 21 0.49 -20.82 53.55
CA ALA A 21 0.14 -19.48 54.03
C ALA A 21 -0.64 -18.72 52.96
N ALA A 22 -1.91 -18.47 53.28
CA ALA A 22 -2.90 -17.79 52.48
C ALA A 22 -2.47 -16.38 52.05
N HIS A 23 -2.86 -15.97 50.84
CA HIS A 23 -3.43 -14.65 50.59
C HIS A 23 -4.49 -14.78 49.49
N ALA A 24 -5.75 -14.78 49.94
CA ALA A 24 -6.91 -14.60 49.11
C ALA A 24 -6.86 -13.24 48.41
N ARG A 25 -7.23 -13.18 47.12
CA ARG A 25 -8.16 -12.18 46.55
C ARG A 25 -8.83 -12.73 45.28
N ASP A 26 -10.13 -12.90 45.42
CA ASP A 26 -11.23 -12.83 44.45
C ASP A 26 -11.04 -13.25 42.98
N ASP A 27 -11.72 -14.35 42.68
CA ASP A 27 -12.34 -14.66 41.39
C ASP A 27 -13.33 -13.58 40.92
N ALA A 28 -13.21 -13.16 39.67
CA ALA A 28 -14.37 -12.99 38.79
C ALA A 28 -13.95 -13.02 37.31
N VAL A 29 -14.21 -14.17 36.71
CA VAL A 29 -14.13 -14.49 35.28
C VAL A 29 -15.10 -13.63 34.46
N GLY A 30 -14.64 -13.13 33.32
CA GLY A 30 -15.46 -12.43 32.33
C GLY A 30 -14.79 -12.39 30.95
N GLN A 31 -14.78 -13.54 30.31
CA GLN A 31 -14.35 -13.83 28.93
C GLN A 31 -15.02 -12.92 27.89
N ALA A 32 -14.25 -12.36 26.94
CA ALA A 32 -14.52 -12.46 25.49
C ALA A 32 -13.68 -11.48 24.63
N HIS A 33 -12.93 -12.08 23.70
CA HIS A 33 -12.75 -11.67 22.31
C HIS A 33 -12.08 -10.34 21.94
N ALA A 34 -10.84 -10.50 21.46
CA ALA A 34 -10.40 -10.07 20.13
C ALA A 34 -10.54 -8.59 19.76
N ALA A 35 -9.42 -7.87 19.82
CA ALA A 35 -8.97 -6.97 18.76
C ALA A 35 -7.53 -6.55 19.07
N GLY A 36 -6.57 -7.02 18.27
CA GLY A 36 -5.21 -6.49 18.34
C GLY A 36 -5.19 -5.01 17.93
N PRO A 37 -4.38 -4.16 18.57
CA PRO A 37 -4.10 -2.84 18.04
C PRO A 37 -3.04 -2.97 16.95
N HIS A 38 -3.41 -3.58 15.82
CA HIS A 38 -2.74 -3.36 14.54
C HIS A 38 -3.56 -2.37 13.72
N ALA A 39 -3.88 -1.25 14.33
CA ALA A 39 -4.56 -0.12 13.70
C ALA A 39 -3.73 1.15 13.96
N ALA A 40 -2.48 1.12 13.52
CA ALA A 40 -1.67 2.31 13.30
C ALA A 40 -0.66 2.08 12.16
N HIS A 41 -1.09 1.34 11.13
CA HIS A 41 -0.52 1.47 9.78
C HIS A 41 -1.62 2.05 8.87
N ALA A 42 -2.18 3.19 9.28
CA ALA A 42 -3.08 4.00 8.47
C ALA A 42 -2.34 5.22 7.87
N ASP A 43 -1.03 5.12 7.69
CA ASP A 43 -0.21 6.17 7.07
C ASP A 43 0.77 5.60 6.03
N ALA A 44 0.40 4.50 5.37
CA ALA A 44 1.15 3.98 4.22
C ALA A 44 0.45 4.23 2.87
N THR A 45 -0.78 4.77 2.88
CA THR A 45 -1.53 5.08 1.64
C THR A 45 -1.29 6.52 1.16
N THR A 46 -0.64 7.38 1.96
CA THR A 46 -0.33 8.77 1.59
C THR A 46 0.95 8.92 0.77
N ASN A 47 1.70 7.83 0.51
CA ASN A 47 2.93 7.85 -0.31
C ASN A 47 2.70 7.38 -1.75
N GLY A 48 1.47 7.46 -2.23
CA GLY A 48 1.24 7.80 -3.63
C GLY A 48 1.40 9.32 -3.72
N GLU A 49 2.63 9.82 -3.82
CA GLU A 49 2.86 11.15 -4.41
C GLU A 49 2.07 11.13 -5.71
N SER A 50 0.90 11.77 -5.73
CA SER A 50 -0.09 11.49 -6.75
C SER A 50 0.57 11.76 -8.10
N LEU A 51 0.35 10.94 -9.13
CA LEU A 51 0.86 11.32 -10.46
C LEU A 51 0.22 12.62 -10.94
N PHE A 52 -0.91 12.97 -10.33
CA PHE A 52 -1.57 14.26 -10.39
C PHE A 52 -0.95 15.35 -9.50
N GLY A 53 0.10 15.08 -8.72
CA GLY A 53 0.69 16.04 -7.78
C GLY A 53 1.25 17.30 -8.45
N GLY A 54 1.52 17.24 -9.76
CA GLY A 54 1.83 18.40 -10.60
C GLY A 54 0.65 18.94 -11.42
N THR A 55 -0.49 18.26 -11.42
CA THR A 55 -1.71 18.67 -12.13
C THR A 55 -2.58 19.49 -11.19
N ASP A 56 -2.92 20.72 -11.59
CA ASP A 56 -3.91 21.54 -10.90
C ASP A 56 -5.32 20.93 -11.03
N LEU A 57 -5.60 19.94 -10.18
CA LEU A 57 -6.88 19.22 -10.12
C LEU A 57 -8.03 20.14 -9.76
N ALA A 58 -7.79 21.14 -8.90
CA ALA A 58 -8.80 22.10 -8.48
C ALA A 58 -9.22 22.99 -9.66
N GLY A 59 -8.26 23.55 -10.40
CA GLY A 59 -8.56 24.35 -11.59
C GLY A 59 -9.10 23.53 -12.77
N LEU A 60 -8.76 22.25 -12.86
CA LEU A 60 -9.38 21.34 -13.83
C LEU A 60 -10.85 21.09 -13.48
N LYS A 61 -11.13 20.82 -12.20
CA LYS A 61 -12.50 20.59 -11.72
C LYS A 61 -13.37 21.84 -11.88
N ALA A 62 -12.84 23.01 -11.53
CA ALA A 62 -13.56 24.27 -11.74
C ALA A 62 -13.94 24.48 -13.21
N ARG A 63 -12.99 24.26 -14.14
CA ARG A 63 -13.25 24.36 -15.59
C ARG A 63 -14.28 23.34 -16.08
N TRP A 64 -14.27 22.13 -15.53
CA TRP A 64 -15.30 21.14 -15.84
C TRP A 64 -16.68 21.59 -15.37
N ASP A 65 -16.77 22.07 -14.13
CA ASP A 65 -18.01 22.55 -13.54
C ASP A 65 -18.58 23.75 -14.36
N ASP A 66 -17.73 24.66 -14.85
CA ASP A 66 -18.12 25.76 -15.75
C ASP A 66 -18.70 25.27 -17.10
N VAL A 67 -18.09 24.22 -17.68
CA VAL A 67 -18.59 23.61 -18.93
C VAL A 67 -19.97 23.00 -18.72
N GLN A 68 -20.21 22.35 -17.57
CA GLN A 68 -21.52 21.80 -17.24
C GLN A 68 -22.57 22.89 -17.03
N ALA A 69 -22.21 23.99 -16.36
CA ALA A 69 -23.12 25.11 -16.14
C ALA A 69 -23.57 25.77 -17.46
N ALA A 70 -22.68 25.88 -18.45
CA ALA A 70 -22.97 26.50 -19.74
C ALA A 70 -23.69 25.58 -20.75
N PHE A 71 -23.87 24.29 -20.45
CA PHE A 71 -24.41 23.30 -21.39
C PHE A 71 -25.85 23.61 -21.84
N VAL A 72 -26.65 24.20 -20.95
CA VAL A 72 -28.06 24.51 -21.22
C VAL A 72 -28.18 25.57 -22.33
N ASP A 73 -27.21 26.49 -22.42
CA ASP A 73 -27.23 27.60 -23.37
C ASP A 73 -26.52 27.25 -24.69
N ASP A 74 -25.35 26.59 -24.63
CA ASP A 74 -24.57 26.21 -25.81
C ASP A 74 -24.05 24.77 -25.70
N PRO A 75 -24.88 23.76 -26.00
CA PRO A 75 -24.51 22.36 -25.84
C PRO A 75 -23.37 21.94 -26.78
N ARG A 76 -23.28 22.52 -27.99
CA ARG A 76 -22.24 22.15 -28.97
C ARG A 76 -20.87 22.67 -28.53
N GLN A 77 -20.80 23.94 -28.13
CA GLN A 77 -19.56 24.51 -27.63
C GLN A 77 -19.11 23.85 -26.33
N CYS A 78 -20.05 23.47 -25.45
CA CYS A 78 -19.71 22.79 -24.21
C CYS A 78 -19.08 21.41 -24.44
N VAL A 79 -19.60 20.62 -25.40
CA VAL A 79 -18.98 19.35 -25.78
C VAL A 79 -17.58 19.56 -26.34
N GLN A 80 -17.37 20.58 -27.19
CA GLN A 80 -16.04 20.89 -27.71
C GLN A 80 -15.05 21.31 -26.60
N LYS A 81 -15.50 22.12 -25.63
CA LYS A 81 -14.69 22.52 -24.47
C LYS A 81 -14.37 21.35 -23.57
N ALA A 82 -15.31 20.44 -23.34
CA ALA A 82 -15.09 19.21 -22.59
C ALA A 82 -14.04 18.33 -23.26
N ASP A 83 -14.13 18.14 -24.58
CA ASP A 83 -13.17 17.35 -25.36
C ASP A 83 -11.75 17.91 -25.25
N HIS A 84 -11.59 19.23 -25.40
CA HIS A 84 -10.30 19.90 -25.22
C HIS A 84 -9.76 19.74 -23.79
N LEU A 85 -10.63 19.91 -22.79
CA LEU A 85 -10.24 19.77 -21.38
C LEU A 85 -9.74 18.36 -21.08
N VAL A 86 -10.38 17.33 -21.62
CA VAL A 86 -9.96 15.93 -21.46
C VAL A 86 -8.64 15.68 -22.21
N SER A 87 -8.48 16.17 -23.44
CA SER A 87 -7.22 16.05 -24.18
C SER A 87 -6.05 16.66 -23.41
N ASP A 88 -6.22 17.88 -22.87
CA ASP A 88 -5.18 18.55 -22.06
C ASP A 88 -4.76 17.70 -20.85
N VAL A 89 -5.71 17.02 -20.20
CA VAL A 89 -5.44 16.16 -19.05
C VAL A 89 -4.67 14.92 -19.46
N VAL A 90 -5.08 14.27 -20.55
CA VAL A 90 -4.40 13.09 -21.08
C VAL A 90 -2.97 13.43 -21.48
N GLU A 91 -2.74 14.58 -22.13
CA GLU A 91 -1.41 15.04 -22.49
C GLU A 91 -0.53 15.29 -21.26
N ARG A 92 -1.05 15.99 -20.24
CA ARG A 92 -0.33 16.24 -18.98
C ARG A 92 0.02 14.94 -18.26
N LEU A 93 -0.90 13.99 -18.20
CA LEU A 93 -0.66 12.66 -17.62
C LEU A 93 0.44 11.92 -18.37
N THR A 94 0.33 11.85 -19.70
CA THR A 94 1.31 11.18 -20.55
C THR A 94 2.70 11.79 -20.39
N SER A 95 2.79 13.12 -20.37
CA SER A 95 4.03 13.85 -20.14
C SER A 95 4.64 13.56 -18.75
N GLY A 96 3.82 13.61 -17.70
CA GLY A 96 4.27 13.31 -16.33
C GLY A 96 4.77 11.86 -16.18
N PHE A 97 4.06 10.89 -16.77
CA PHE A 97 4.49 9.49 -16.80
C PHE A 97 5.79 9.30 -17.58
N ALA A 98 5.94 9.96 -18.74
CA ALA A 98 7.16 9.88 -19.54
C ALA A 98 8.36 10.44 -18.76
N GLN A 99 8.19 11.58 -18.08
CA GLN A 99 9.24 12.16 -17.25
C GLN A 99 9.63 11.24 -16.08
N ALA A 100 8.63 10.66 -15.40
CA ALA A 100 8.88 9.71 -14.31
C ALA A 100 9.63 8.46 -14.79
N ARG A 101 9.30 7.94 -15.99
CA ARG A 101 10.03 6.82 -16.61
C ARG A 101 11.48 7.19 -16.90
N THR A 102 11.73 8.35 -17.51
CA THR A 102 13.08 8.83 -17.83
C THR A 102 13.93 8.98 -16.57
N GLN A 103 13.38 9.52 -15.47
CA GLN A 103 14.11 9.58 -14.20
C GLN A 103 14.48 8.20 -13.66
N LEU A 104 13.64 7.18 -13.89
CA LEU A 104 13.94 5.80 -13.52
C LEU A 104 15.07 5.24 -14.39
N GLU A 105 15.02 5.45 -15.71
CA GLU A 105 16.06 5.02 -16.65
C GLU A 105 17.43 5.68 -16.37
N GLU A 106 17.46 6.99 -16.10
CA GLU A 106 18.68 7.75 -15.79
C GLU A 106 19.37 7.30 -14.49
N GLN A 107 18.62 6.75 -13.53
CA GLN A 107 19.17 6.24 -12.27
C GLN A 107 19.94 4.93 -12.46
N TRP A 108 19.56 4.10 -13.44
CA TRP A 108 20.16 2.77 -13.64
C TRP A 108 21.09 2.72 -14.87
N SER A 109 20.88 3.56 -15.89
CA SER A 109 21.71 3.63 -17.10
C SER A 109 23.12 4.21 -16.86
N ARG A 110 23.41 4.74 -15.66
CA ARG A 110 24.69 5.40 -15.34
C ARG A 110 25.83 4.47 -14.90
N GLY A 111 25.61 3.15 -14.82
CA GLY A 111 26.64 2.20 -14.38
C GLY A 111 26.81 1.02 -15.33
N GLN A 112 27.98 0.90 -15.98
CA GLN A 112 28.34 -0.19 -16.90
C GLN A 112 28.45 -1.57 -16.21
N GLU A 113 28.35 -1.63 -14.88
CA GLU A 113 28.34 -2.87 -14.08
C GLU A 113 27.41 -2.70 -12.87
N ALA A 114 26.10 -2.61 -13.10
CA ALA A 114 25.14 -2.64 -11.99
C ALA A 114 25.24 -3.98 -11.25
N SER A 115 25.46 -3.93 -9.95
CA SER A 115 25.48 -5.10 -9.08
C SER A 115 24.11 -5.80 -9.08
N THR A 116 24.07 -7.11 -8.80
CA THR A 116 22.81 -7.87 -8.68
C THR A 116 21.84 -7.24 -7.68
N GLU A 117 22.36 -6.57 -6.64
CA GLU A 117 21.54 -5.87 -5.65
C GLU A 117 20.94 -4.58 -6.21
N GLU A 118 21.68 -3.82 -7.02
CA GLU A 118 21.14 -2.67 -7.75
C GLU A 118 20.02 -3.08 -8.71
N LEU A 119 20.16 -4.21 -9.40
CA LEU A 119 19.09 -4.76 -10.25
C LEU A 119 17.84 -5.15 -9.44
N ARG A 120 18.02 -5.68 -8.22
CA ARG A 120 16.89 -5.99 -7.32
C ARG A 120 16.16 -4.72 -6.89
N VAL A 121 16.89 -3.65 -6.58
CA VAL A 121 16.28 -2.37 -6.22
C VAL A 121 15.59 -1.76 -7.45
N ALA A 122 16.19 -1.86 -8.64
CA ALA A 122 15.59 -1.38 -9.89
C ALA A 122 14.23 -2.01 -10.14
N ILE A 123 14.12 -3.34 -10.10
CA ILE A 123 12.84 -4.02 -10.35
C ILE A 123 11.79 -3.68 -9.29
N LYS A 124 12.20 -3.44 -8.03
CA LYS A 124 11.29 -3.00 -6.97
C LYS A 124 10.72 -1.61 -7.29
N ARG A 125 11.54 -0.67 -7.74
CA ARG A 125 11.09 0.68 -8.13
C ARG A 125 10.20 0.66 -9.36
N TYR A 126 10.50 -0.18 -10.35
CA TYR A 126 9.62 -0.39 -11.50
C TYR A 126 8.26 -0.97 -11.07
N ARG A 127 8.22 -1.88 -10.10
CA ARG A 127 6.96 -2.41 -9.54
C ARG A 127 6.13 -1.33 -8.86
N GLU A 128 6.76 -0.50 -8.03
CA GLU A 128 6.11 0.63 -7.35
C GLU A 128 5.57 1.66 -8.37
N PHE A 129 6.37 1.99 -9.39
CA PHE A 129 5.93 2.86 -10.49
C PHE A 129 4.75 2.26 -11.27
N PHE A 130 4.79 0.97 -11.57
CA PHE A 130 3.72 0.26 -12.27
C PHE A 130 2.44 0.20 -11.45
N GLN A 131 2.52 -0.04 -10.14
CA GLN A 131 1.36 0.00 -9.24
C GLN A 131 0.75 1.40 -9.19
N ARG A 132 1.57 2.45 -9.19
CA ARG A 132 1.10 3.84 -9.28
C ARG A 132 0.41 4.14 -10.62
N LEU A 133 0.88 3.55 -11.72
CA LEU A 133 0.24 3.68 -13.04
C LEU A 133 -1.14 3.00 -13.08
N LEU A 134 -1.33 1.89 -12.37
CA LEU A 134 -2.61 1.16 -12.31
C LEU A 134 -3.61 1.71 -11.28
N SER A 135 -3.19 2.64 -10.43
CA SER A 135 -4.02 3.21 -9.37
C SER A 135 -4.70 4.53 -9.77
N VAL A 136 -4.61 4.91 -11.04
CA VAL A 136 -5.29 6.09 -11.60
C VAL A 136 -6.77 5.87 -11.85
#